data_AF-A0A8I1WM15-F1
#
_entry.id   AF-A0A8I1WM15-F1
#
_cell.length_a   1.000
_cell.length_b   1.000
_cell.length_c   1.000
_cell.angle_alpha   90.00
_cell.angle_beta   90.00
_cell.angle_gamma   90.00
#
_symmetry.space_group_name_H-M   'P 1'
#
loop_
_entity.id
_entity.type
_entity.pdbx_description
1 polymer ?
#
loop_
_entity_poly.entity_id
_entity_poly.type
_entity_poly.pdbx_seq_one_letter_code
_entity_poly.pdbx_strand_id
1 'polypeptide(L)'
;MIMFAIGNKKMLNMLILDILEQYSDEDHHLTQQEIIRHLRAQYGMDCDRRSVKNNIDALKEMGFDIETNNKGAFLAGRKFDNAELRLLIDSVLFSKGISQKRAKELIEKLKEMGGRHFSAKVKHVCNLPELQHTDNKQTMYALDALNDAIDQRKKVSFTYNTYGTDMKLHPRRQEPYIVNPYQIVANNGRYYLIGNYDKYDNVSHYRIDRMTSVCMLDERRKPVSAVVDFKNGFSLPKHMAEHIYMFSGKSVSVKMVAKKHLMNELVDWFGKDFKIRREFEDEMLVEVKCNEAAMRFWALQYGPYVEVLEPPELREVIRESVKEMWEKYNEAN
;
A
#
# COMPACT_ATOMS: atom_id res chain seq x y z
N MET A 1 6.96 15.59 -22.02
CA MET A 1 6.90 16.00 -23.45
C MET A 1 8.20 15.56 -24.10
N ILE A 2 8.24 14.35 -24.65
CA ILE A 2 9.39 13.88 -25.44
C ILE A 2 9.28 14.59 -26.78
N MET A 3 10.13 15.58 -27.00
CA MET A 3 10.22 16.26 -28.28
C MET A 3 10.94 15.31 -29.24
N PHE A 4 10.18 14.46 -29.94
CA PHE A 4 10.77 13.65 -31.00
C PHE A 4 11.36 14.59 -32.05
N ALA A 5 12.67 14.43 -32.28
CA ALA A 5 13.36 15.06 -33.39
C ALA A 5 12.58 14.80 -34.70
N ILE A 6 12.50 15.83 -35.55
CA ILE A 6 11.88 15.89 -36.89
C ILE A 6 11.53 14.49 -37.41
N GLY A 7 10.22 14.20 -37.45
CA GLY A 7 9.69 12.87 -37.71
C GLY A 7 10.24 12.21 -38.97
N ASN A 8 11.16 11.26 -38.80
CA ASN A 8 11.57 10.36 -39.87
C ASN A 8 10.40 9.44 -40.22
N LYS A 9 10.08 9.26 -41.52
CA LYS A 9 9.02 8.35 -41.99
C LYS A 9 9.16 6.91 -41.42
N LYS A 10 10.37 6.51 -41.02
CA LYS A 10 10.63 5.22 -40.33
C LYS A 10 9.97 5.09 -38.96
N MET A 11 9.54 6.19 -38.32
CA MET A 11 8.88 6.18 -37.00
C MET A 11 7.36 6.36 -37.07
N LEU A 12 6.78 6.41 -38.28
CA LEU A 12 5.36 6.73 -38.48
C LEU A 12 4.43 5.77 -37.71
N ASN A 13 4.77 4.48 -37.63
CA ASN A 13 4.03 3.51 -36.81
C ASN A 13 3.99 3.90 -35.32
N MET A 14 5.12 4.23 -34.70
CA MET A 14 5.19 4.61 -33.29
C MET A 14 4.46 5.92 -33.00
N LEU A 15 4.49 6.87 -33.94
CA LEU A 15 3.77 8.13 -33.79
C LEU A 15 2.26 7.96 -33.94
N ILE A 16 1.81 7.05 -34.82
CA ILE A 16 0.40 6.66 -34.92
C ILE A 16 -0.05 5.96 -33.64
N LEU A 17 0.77 5.06 -33.10
CA LEU A 17 0.48 4.37 -31.85
C LEU A 17 0.31 5.36 -30.69
N ASP A 18 1.25 6.29 -30.51
CA ASP A 18 1.15 7.32 -29.47
C ASP A 18 -0.15 8.16 -29.61
N ILE A 19 -0.54 8.52 -30.84
CA ILE A 19 -1.81 9.22 -31.08
C ILE A 19 -3.01 8.36 -30.65
N LEU A 20 -3.03 7.07 -31.02
CA LEU A 20 -4.10 6.17 -30.61
C LEU A 20 -4.14 6.00 -29.09
N GLU A 21 -2.98 5.87 -28.43
CA GLU A 21 -2.86 5.79 -26.97
C GLU A 21 -3.36 7.07 -26.26
N GLN A 22 -3.16 8.25 -26.85
CA GLN A 22 -3.50 9.52 -26.19
C GLN A 22 -4.91 10.01 -26.49
N TYR A 23 -5.44 9.72 -27.68
CA TYR A 23 -6.65 10.36 -28.22
C TYR A 23 -7.78 9.40 -28.56
N SER A 24 -7.56 8.08 -28.51
CA SER A 24 -8.59 7.09 -28.83
C SER A 24 -8.91 6.12 -27.71
N ASP A 25 -10.16 5.69 -27.67
CA ASP A 25 -10.69 4.60 -26.85
C ASP A 25 -12.00 4.09 -27.48
N GLU A 26 -12.69 3.15 -26.83
CA GLU A 26 -13.96 2.57 -27.30
C GLU A 26 -15.06 3.61 -27.58
N ASP A 27 -15.03 4.77 -26.93
CA ASP A 27 -15.98 5.86 -27.13
C ASP A 27 -15.47 6.91 -28.12
N HIS A 28 -14.15 7.02 -28.28
CA HIS A 28 -13.47 8.06 -29.05
C HIS A 28 -12.63 7.48 -30.18
N HIS A 29 -13.24 7.26 -31.34
CA HIS A 29 -12.55 6.74 -32.51
C HIS A 29 -11.84 7.84 -33.30
N LEU A 30 -10.75 7.51 -33.97
CA LEU A 30 -10.04 8.43 -34.86
C LEU A 30 -10.12 7.97 -36.31
N THR A 31 -10.67 8.81 -37.16
CA THR A 31 -10.55 8.65 -38.61
C THR A 31 -9.11 8.80 -39.06
N GLN A 32 -8.74 8.22 -40.20
CA GLN A 32 -7.41 8.40 -40.77
C GLN A 32 -7.05 9.88 -40.98
N GLN A 33 -8.04 10.72 -41.28
CA GLN A 33 -7.83 12.15 -41.52
C GLN A 33 -7.59 12.92 -40.20
N GLU A 34 -8.18 12.48 -39.10
CA GLU A 34 -7.86 12.98 -37.76
C GLU A 34 -6.48 12.53 -37.31
N ILE A 35 -6.09 11.28 -37.56
CA ILE A 35 -4.73 10.79 -37.27
C ILE A 35 -3.69 11.63 -38.04
N ILE A 36 -3.90 11.91 -39.33
CA ILE A 36 -3.02 12.79 -40.13
C ILE A 36 -2.94 14.19 -39.52
N ARG A 37 -4.08 14.74 -39.06
CA ARG A 37 -4.12 16.06 -38.42
C ARG A 37 -3.31 16.07 -37.13
N HIS A 38 -3.44 15.03 -36.30
CA HIS A 38 -2.66 14.87 -35.08
C HIS A 38 -1.16 14.70 -35.37
N LEU A 39 -0.78 13.92 -36.38
CA LEU A 39 0.61 13.74 -36.80
C LEU A 39 1.26 15.06 -37.23
N ARG A 40 0.55 15.86 -38.06
CA ARG A 40 1.04 17.18 -38.48
C ARG A 40 1.15 18.14 -37.30
N ALA A 41 0.12 18.20 -36.46
CA ALA A 41 0.06 19.17 -35.36
C ALA A 41 1.07 18.88 -34.24
N GLN A 42 1.31 17.61 -33.91
CA GLN A 42 2.14 17.21 -32.76
C GLN A 42 3.58 16.89 -33.15
N TYR A 43 3.78 16.36 -34.36
CA TYR A 43 5.07 15.81 -34.79
C TYR A 43 5.62 16.44 -36.07
N GLY A 44 4.89 17.37 -36.69
CA GLY A 44 5.25 17.94 -37.99
C GLY A 44 5.33 16.89 -39.09
N MET A 45 4.64 15.75 -38.93
CA MET A 45 4.74 14.61 -39.84
C MET A 45 3.57 14.59 -40.83
N ASP A 46 3.91 14.62 -42.11
CA ASP A 46 2.96 14.49 -43.21
C ASP A 46 2.96 13.08 -43.81
N CYS A 47 1.77 12.54 -44.01
CA CYS A 47 1.55 11.26 -44.68
C CYS A 47 0.17 11.22 -45.33
N ASP A 48 -0.04 10.24 -46.21
CA ASP A 48 -1.34 9.99 -46.84
C ASP A 48 -2.16 8.95 -46.07
N ARG A 49 -3.45 8.85 -46.42
CA ARG A 49 -4.39 7.90 -45.80
C ARG A 49 -3.95 6.45 -45.94
N ARG A 50 -3.29 6.11 -47.06
CA ARG A 50 -2.80 4.74 -47.33
C ARG A 50 -1.67 4.39 -46.37
N SER A 51 -0.78 5.34 -46.11
CA SER A 51 0.32 5.21 -45.15
C SER A 51 -0.21 5.01 -43.74
N VAL A 52 -1.23 5.76 -43.32
CA VAL A 52 -1.88 5.55 -42.01
C VAL A 52 -2.48 4.15 -41.91
N LYS A 53 -3.24 3.72 -42.92
CA LYS A 53 -3.83 2.37 -42.94
C LYS A 53 -2.76 1.29 -42.79
N ASN A 54 -1.72 1.33 -43.63
CA ASN A 54 -0.66 0.33 -43.64
C ASN A 54 0.08 0.27 -42.29
N ASN A 55 0.30 1.41 -41.62
CA ASN A 55 0.97 1.44 -40.32
C ASN A 55 0.04 0.95 -39.19
N ILE A 56 -1.27 1.22 -39.26
CA ILE A 56 -2.25 0.62 -38.34
C ILE A 56 -2.24 -0.91 -38.49
N ASP A 57 -2.27 -1.41 -39.72
CA ASP A 57 -2.24 -2.85 -39.98
C ASP A 57 -0.93 -3.48 -39.43
N ALA A 58 0.21 -2.82 -39.64
CA ALA A 58 1.50 -3.25 -39.08
C ALA A 58 1.51 -3.24 -37.53
N LEU A 59 0.88 -2.25 -36.88
CA LEU A 59 0.76 -2.23 -35.42
C LEU A 59 -0.10 -3.39 -34.90
N LYS A 60 -1.18 -3.75 -35.61
CA LYS A 60 -1.98 -4.93 -35.27
C LYS A 60 -1.16 -6.22 -35.40
N GLU A 61 -0.37 -6.35 -36.46
CA GLU A 61 0.54 -7.49 -36.65
C GLU A 61 1.61 -7.58 -35.55
N MET A 62 2.04 -6.43 -35.00
CA MET A 62 2.93 -6.37 -33.84
C MET A 62 2.25 -6.73 -32.51
N GLY A 63 0.93 -6.97 -32.50
CA GLY A 63 0.16 -7.37 -31.32
C GLY A 63 -0.47 -6.22 -30.54
N PHE A 64 -0.52 -5.00 -31.10
CA PHE A 64 -1.32 -3.93 -30.50
C PHE A 64 -2.80 -4.15 -30.78
N ASP A 65 -3.62 -4.13 -29.73
CA ASP A 65 -5.06 -4.36 -29.82
C ASP A 65 -5.79 -3.12 -30.34
N ILE A 66 -5.72 -2.94 -31.66
CA ILE A 66 -6.31 -1.81 -32.37
C ILE A 66 -7.50 -2.33 -33.18
N GLU A 67 -8.68 -1.82 -32.88
CA GLU A 67 -9.87 -2.07 -33.68
C GLU A 67 -10.07 -0.99 -34.75
N THR A 68 -10.79 -1.35 -35.81
CA THR A 68 -11.11 -0.39 -36.88
C THR A 68 -12.51 -0.69 -37.39
N ASN A 69 -13.38 0.31 -37.34
CA ASN A 69 -14.76 0.21 -37.79
C ASN A 69 -15.14 1.45 -38.62
N ASN A 70 -16.44 1.59 -38.91
CA ASN A 70 -16.96 2.69 -39.73
C ASN A 70 -16.70 4.09 -39.14
N LYS A 71 -16.49 4.20 -37.82
CA LYS A 71 -16.20 5.46 -37.12
C LYS A 71 -14.71 5.81 -37.12
N GLY A 72 -13.82 4.85 -37.35
CA GLY A 72 -12.37 5.05 -37.34
C GLY A 72 -11.62 3.91 -36.65
N ALA A 73 -10.34 4.17 -36.35
CA ALA A 73 -9.50 3.28 -35.57
C ALA A 73 -9.43 3.76 -34.10
N PHE A 74 -9.31 2.81 -33.18
CA PHE A 74 -9.08 3.09 -31.77
C PHE A 74 -8.28 1.97 -31.12
N LEU A 75 -7.62 2.28 -30.01
CA LEU A 75 -6.94 1.30 -29.17
C LEU A 75 -7.96 0.62 -28.24
N ALA A 76 -8.28 -0.64 -28.51
CA ALA A 76 -9.26 -1.43 -27.77
C ALA A 76 -8.67 -2.02 -26.49
N GLY A 77 -7.44 -2.52 -26.57
CA GLY A 77 -6.71 -3.09 -25.43
C GLY A 77 -5.59 -2.18 -24.96
N ARG A 78 -5.64 -1.81 -23.68
CA ARG A 78 -4.56 -1.11 -22.97
C ARG A 78 -3.93 -2.04 -21.93
N LYS A 79 -2.72 -1.69 -21.48
CA LYS A 79 -2.07 -2.41 -20.36
C LYS A 79 -2.84 -2.29 -19.05
N PHE A 80 -3.53 -1.16 -18.87
CA PHE A 80 -4.48 -0.94 -17.78
C PHE A 80 -5.74 -0.32 -18.36
N ASP A 81 -6.90 -0.82 -17.96
CA ASP A 81 -8.16 -0.17 -18.25
C ASP A 81 -8.40 1.05 -17.33
N ASN A 82 -9.46 1.82 -17.60
CA ASN A 82 -9.78 3.02 -16.84
C ASN A 82 -10.14 2.72 -15.37
N ALA A 83 -10.73 1.56 -15.07
CA ALA A 83 -11.09 1.17 -13.72
C ALA A 83 -9.85 0.74 -12.91
N GLU A 84 -8.93 0.00 -13.53
CA GLU A 84 -7.64 -0.38 -12.96
C GLU A 84 -6.78 0.85 -12.68
N LEU A 85 -6.67 1.78 -13.65
CA LEU A 85 -5.96 3.04 -13.43
C LEU A 85 -6.59 3.87 -12.30
N ARG A 86 -7.92 3.88 -12.21
CA ARG A 86 -8.60 4.56 -11.11
C ARG A 86 -8.28 3.92 -9.77
N LEU A 87 -8.36 2.59 -9.68
CA LEU A 87 -8.01 1.84 -8.48
C LEU A 87 -6.55 2.10 -8.06
N LEU A 88 -5.61 2.17 -9.01
CA LEU A 88 -4.21 2.48 -8.73
C LEU A 88 -4.04 3.93 -8.25
N ILE A 89 -4.73 4.90 -8.85
CA ILE A 89 -4.72 6.30 -8.41
C ILE A 89 -5.26 6.42 -6.98
N ASP A 90 -6.41 5.78 -6.69
CA ASP A 90 -7.01 5.78 -5.37
C ASP A 90 -6.07 5.10 -4.34
N SER A 91 -5.42 4.01 -4.72
CA SER A 91 -4.41 3.32 -3.88
C SER A 91 -3.21 4.21 -3.55
N VAL A 92 -2.74 5.02 -4.52
CA VAL A 92 -1.65 5.99 -4.29
C VAL A 92 -2.12 7.13 -3.40
N LEU A 93 -3.33 7.65 -3.61
CA LEU A 93 -3.93 8.70 -2.79
C LEU A 93 -4.01 8.27 -1.33
N PHE A 94 -4.59 7.10 -1.05
CA PHE A 94 -4.79 6.62 0.33
C PHE A 94 -3.53 6.01 0.96
N SER A 95 -2.41 5.95 0.25
CA SER A 95 -1.15 5.43 0.78
C SER A 95 -0.47 6.42 1.73
N LYS A 96 -0.37 6.05 3.00
CA LYS A 96 0.30 6.83 4.06
C LYS A 96 1.82 6.66 4.05
N GLY A 97 2.34 5.65 3.33
CA GLY A 97 3.77 5.31 3.25
C GLY A 97 4.55 6.06 2.17
N ILE A 98 3.88 6.84 1.33
CA ILE A 98 4.49 7.67 0.30
C ILE A 98 4.44 9.15 0.71
N SER A 99 5.42 9.95 0.31
CA SER A 99 5.40 11.41 0.50
C SER A 99 4.45 12.08 -0.51
N GLN A 100 3.84 13.20 -0.16
CA GLN A 100 2.91 13.94 -1.01
C GLN A 100 3.47 14.28 -2.41
N LYS A 101 4.73 14.74 -2.48
CA LYS A 101 5.41 15.04 -3.75
C LYS A 101 5.44 13.82 -4.68
N ARG A 102 5.88 12.67 -4.16
CA ARG A 102 5.95 11.42 -4.94
C ARG A 102 4.57 10.88 -5.30
N ALA A 103 3.58 10.99 -4.41
CA ALA A 103 2.21 10.59 -4.70
C ALA A 103 1.66 11.38 -5.89
N LYS A 104 1.85 12.70 -5.90
CA LYS A 104 1.48 13.56 -7.04
C LYS A 104 2.17 13.13 -8.34
N GLU A 105 3.48 12.88 -8.30
CA GLU A 105 4.23 12.40 -9.47
C GLU A 105 3.72 11.05 -10.00
N LEU A 106 3.36 10.11 -9.12
CA LEU A 106 2.80 8.82 -9.54
C LEU A 106 1.40 8.96 -10.12
N ILE A 107 0.55 9.79 -9.52
CA ILE A 107 -0.81 10.04 -10.02
C ILE A 107 -0.76 10.64 -11.43
N GLU A 108 0.15 11.58 -11.69
CA GLU A 108 0.31 12.14 -13.04
C GLU A 108 0.78 11.08 -14.05
N LYS A 109 1.73 10.20 -13.68
CA LYS A 109 2.13 9.08 -14.54
C LYS A 109 0.97 8.13 -14.84
N LEU A 110 0.14 7.79 -13.84
CA LEU A 110 -1.03 6.92 -14.02
C LEU A 110 -2.09 7.57 -14.91
N LYS A 111 -2.32 8.88 -14.79
CA LYS A 111 -3.21 9.62 -15.68
C LYS A 111 -2.75 9.57 -17.13
N GLU A 112 -1.45 9.77 -17.37
CA GLU A 112 -0.85 9.72 -18.72
C GLU A 112 -1.07 8.35 -19.40
N MET A 113 -1.07 7.26 -18.62
CA MET A 113 -1.33 5.90 -19.14
C MET A 113 -2.78 5.68 -19.62
N GLY A 114 -3.75 6.42 -19.08
CA GLY A 114 -5.16 6.34 -19.48
C GLY A 114 -5.51 7.23 -20.68
N GLY A 115 -4.55 8.00 -21.19
CA GLY A 115 -4.80 8.98 -22.25
C GLY A 115 -5.60 10.20 -21.79
N ARG A 116 -5.96 11.05 -22.74
CA ARG A 116 -6.52 12.38 -22.46
C ARG A 116 -7.96 12.34 -21.92
N HIS A 117 -8.78 11.42 -22.41
CA HIS A 117 -10.19 11.30 -22.02
C HIS A 117 -10.32 10.81 -20.57
N PHE A 118 -9.50 9.83 -20.16
CA PHE A 118 -9.39 9.41 -18.76
C PHE A 118 -8.88 10.55 -17.86
N SER A 119 -7.78 11.19 -18.26
CA SER A 119 -7.18 12.30 -17.51
C SER A 119 -8.18 13.42 -17.22
N ALA A 120 -9.09 13.71 -18.16
CA ALA A 120 -10.17 14.68 -17.97
C ALA A 120 -11.19 14.25 -16.89
N LYS A 121 -11.57 12.97 -16.86
CA LYS A 121 -12.53 12.41 -15.90
C LYS A 121 -12.00 12.39 -14.45
N VAL A 122 -10.68 12.26 -14.26
CA VAL A 122 -10.06 12.12 -12.92
C VAL A 122 -9.72 13.46 -12.25
N LYS A 123 -9.90 14.60 -12.93
CA LYS A 123 -9.55 15.94 -12.40
C LYS A 123 -10.19 16.28 -11.05
N HIS A 124 -11.39 15.76 -10.76
CA HIS A 124 -12.14 16.09 -9.55
C HIS A 124 -11.76 15.25 -8.32
N VAL A 125 -11.01 14.17 -8.49
CA VAL A 125 -10.70 13.20 -7.42
C VAL A 125 -9.37 13.53 -6.77
N CYS A 126 -8.43 14.12 -7.51
CA CYS A 126 -7.12 14.52 -7.03
C CYS A 126 -7.12 15.75 -6.10
N ASN A 127 -8.28 16.37 -5.86
CA ASN A 127 -8.43 17.55 -4.99
C ASN A 127 -8.88 17.18 -3.56
N LEU A 128 -8.68 15.93 -3.13
CA LEU A 128 -8.85 15.56 -1.72
C LEU A 128 -7.85 16.35 -0.84
N PRO A 129 -8.26 16.79 0.37
CA PRO A 129 -7.41 17.56 1.28
C PRO A 129 -6.11 16.82 1.55
N GLU A 130 -5.03 17.55 1.88
CA GLU A 130 -3.67 17.02 2.10
C GLU A 130 -3.71 15.72 2.94
N LEU A 131 -3.69 14.58 2.24
CA LEU A 131 -3.71 13.27 2.89
C LEU A 131 -2.41 13.14 3.69
N GLN A 132 -2.51 12.53 4.88
CA GLN A 132 -1.38 12.36 5.80
C GLN A 132 -0.33 11.39 5.22
N HIS A 133 0.48 11.91 4.33
CA HIS A 133 1.64 11.29 3.72
C HIS A 133 2.85 11.37 4.67
N THR A 134 3.86 10.53 4.44
CA THR A 134 5.08 10.57 5.27
C THR A 134 5.95 11.80 4.94
N ASP A 135 6.49 12.44 5.99
CA ASP A 135 7.50 13.50 5.88
C ASP A 135 8.88 12.95 5.48
N ASN A 136 9.10 11.64 5.64
CA ASN A 136 10.37 11.00 5.33
C ASN A 136 10.53 10.75 3.83
N LYS A 137 11.32 11.61 3.18
CA LYS A 137 11.66 11.53 1.75
C LYS A 137 12.53 10.32 1.37
N GLN A 138 13.15 9.66 2.35
CA GLN A 138 14.02 8.49 2.16
C GLN A 138 13.26 7.16 2.19
N THR A 139 11.95 7.16 2.49
CA THR A 139 11.17 5.91 2.69
C THR A 139 11.34 4.88 1.57
N MET A 140 11.37 5.31 0.29
CA MET A 140 11.57 4.37 -0.83
C MET A 140 13.01 3.86 -0.93
N TYR A 141 14.00 4.72 -0.69
CA TYR A 141 15.39 4.29 -0.62
C TYR A 141 15.60 3.28 0.53
N ALA A 142 14.97 3.53 1.67
CA ALA A 142 14.95 2.61 2.80
C ALA A 142 14.32 1.26 2.41
N LEU A 143 13.21 1.27 1.66
CA LEU A 143 12.53 0.07 1.19
C LEU A 143 13.43 -0.76 0.25
N ASP A 144 14.07 -0.11 -0.71
CA ASP A 144 15.00 -0.76 -1.65
C ASP A 144 16.21 -1.36 -0.91
N ALA A 145 16.87 -0.57 -0.04
CA ALA A 145 18.02 -1.04 0.75
C ALA A 145 17.66 -2.19 1.69
N LEU A 146 16.44 -2.21 2.23
CA LEU A 146 15.96 -3.30 3.07
C LEU A 146 15.68 -4.57 2.26
N ASN A 147 15.11 -4.46 1.06
CA ASN A 147 14.92 -5.61 0.17
C ASN A 147 16.27 -6.27 -0.15
N ASP A 148 17.26 -5.47 -0.55
CA ASP A 148 18.60 -5.97 -0.84
C ASP A 148 19.23 -6.68 0.36
N ALA A 149 19.07 -6.11 1.57
CA ALA A 149 19.59 -6.71 2.80
C ALA A 149 18.88 -8.03 3.18
N ILE A 150 17.57 -8.12 2.95
CA ILE A 150 16.79 -9.35 3.18
C ILE A 150 17.27 -10.46 2.25
N ASP A 151 17.40 -10.15 0.96
CA ASP A 151 17.83 -11.08 -0.09
C ASP A 151 19.26 -11.58 0.14
N GLN A 152 20.17 -10.66 0.47
CA GLN A 152 21.57 -10.99 0.76
C GLN A 152 21.78 -11.57 2.18
N ARG A 153 20.72 -11.64 2.98
CA ARG A 153 20.75 -12.14 4.37
C ARG A 153 21.76 -11.40 5.24
N LYS A 154 21.81 -10.07 5.10
CA LYS A 154 22.70 -9.16 5.81
C LYS A 154 21.94 -8.35 6.87
N LYS A 155 22.64 -7.89 7.90
CA LYS A 155 22.09 -6.94 8.89
C LYS A 155 21.88 -5.58 8.25
N VAL A 156 21.04 -4.76 8.87
CA VAL A 156 20.80 -3.38 8.45
C VAL A 156 20.96 -2.43 9.63
N SER A 157 21.57 -1.28 9.38
CA SER A 157 21.70 -0.16 10.30
C SER A 157 20.79 1.00 9.89
N PHE A 158 20.17 1.70 10.83
CA PHE A 158 19.32 2.87 10.55
C PHE A 158 19.09 3.75 11.76
N THR A 159 18.77 5.02 11.53
CA THR A 159 18.22 5.91 12.56
C THR A 159 16.69 5.76 12.59
N TYR A 160 16.13 5.46 13.76
CA TYR A 160 14.69 5.36 13.93
C TYR A 160 14.13 6.64 14.55
N ASN A 161 13.16 7.26 13.89
CA ASN A 161 12.63 8.55 14.26
C ASN A 161 11.24 8.44 14.91
N THR A 162 10.90 9.43 15.72
CA THR A 162 9.56 9.63 16.30
C THR A 162 9.15 11.08 16.14
N TYR A 163 7.84 11.34 16.09
CA TYR A 163 7.35 12.71 16.06
C TYR A 163 7.53 13.37 17.43
N GLY A 164 8.09 14.57 17.43
CA GLY A 164 8.09 15.48 18.57
C GLY A 164 6.77 16.25 18.68
N THR A 165 6.59 17.01 19.76
CA THR A 165 5.46 17.92 19.93
C THR A 165 5.46 19.08 18.93
N ASP A 166 6.58 19.31 18.26
CA ASP A 166 6.75 20.24 17.13
C ASP A 166 6.27 19.67 15.78
N MET A 167 5.67 18.48 15.80
CA MET A 167 5.15 17.77 14.62
C MET A 167 6.24 17.44 13.58
N LYS A 168 7.50 17.32 14.00
CA LYS A 168 8.63 16.91 13.14
C LYS A 168 9.24 15.59 13.59
N LEU A 169 9.91 14.91 12.65
CA LEU A 169 10.66 13.69 12.91
C LEU A 169 11.98 14.01 13.63
N HIS A 170 12.17 13.38 14.78
CA HIS A 170 13.41 13.45 15.55
C HIS A 170 13.95 12.03 15.81
N PRO A 171 15.28 11.83 15.81
CA PRO A 171 15.87 10.56 16.22
C PRO A 171 15.41 10.15 17.61
N ARG A 172 14.87 8.93 17.75
CA ARG A 172 14.42 8.39 19.05
C ARG A 172 15.58 8.23 20.03
N ARG A 173 16.78 8.02 19.51
CA ARG A 173 18.05 7.92 20.23
C ARG A 173 19.20 8.31 19.30
N GLN A 174 20.37 8.60 19.88
CA GLN A 174 21.57 8.96 19.11
C GLN A 174 22.14 7.76 18.33
N GLU A 175 22.24 6.60 18.98
CA GLU A 175 22.82 5.40 18.37
C GLU A 175 21.92 4.76 17.30
N PRO A 176 22.46 4.34 16.15
CA PRO A 176 21.68 3.66 15.14
C PRO A 176 21.15 2.31 15.66
N TYR A 177 20.06 1.86 15.07
CA TYR A 177 19.51 0.52 15.26
C TYR A 177 20.22 -0.43 14.31
N ILE A 178 20.75 -1.53 14.84
CA ILE A 178 21.31 -2.64 14.05
C ILE A 178 20.37 -3.82 14.21
N VAL A 179 19.71 -4.24 13.14
CA VAL A 179 18.68 -5.30 13.19
C VAL A 179 18.94 -6.37 12.14
N ASN A 180 18.34 -7.54 12.38
CA ASN A 180 18.28 -8.65 11.46
C ASN A 180 16.98 -8.55 10.65
N PRO A 181 16.99 -8.11 9.37
CA PRO A 181 15.78 -7.92 8.59
C PRO A 181 15.27 -9.26 8.02
N TYR A 182 13.96 -9.51 8.06
CA TYR A 182 13.37 -10.77 7.59
C TYR A 182 12.37 -10.62 6.48
N GLN A 183 11.46 -9.66 6.61
CA GLN A 183 10.41 -9.45 5.63
C GLN A 183 9.88 -8.02 5.70
N ILE A 184 9.40 -7.50 4.59
CA ILE A 184 8.65 -6.24 4.53
C ILE A 184 7.17 -6.55 4.35
N VAL A 185 6.31 -5.86 5.10
CA VAL A 185 4.85 -5.97 4.96
C VAL A 185 4.20 -4.61 4.83
N ALA A 186 3.13 -4.53 4.05
CA ALA A 186 2.23 -3.38 4.04
C ALA A 186 1.04 -3.66 4.95
N ASN A 187 0.76 -2.76 5.89
CA ASN A 187 -0.45 -2.81 6.72
C ASN A 187 -0.99 -1.38 6.95
N ASN A 188 -2.29 -1.17 6.80
CA ASN A 188 -2.97 0.14 6.97
C ASN A 188 -2.27 1.29 6.22
N GLY A 189 -1.89 1.03 4.97
CA GLY A 189 -1.23 1.99 4.08
C GLY A 189 0.21 2.34 4.45
N ARG A 190 0.86 1.58 5.35
CA ARG A 190 2.22 1.83 5.85
C ARG A 190 3.07 0.57 5.74
N TYR A 191 4.36 0.74 5.42
CA TYR A 191 5.30 -0.35 5.33
C TYR A 191 6.00 -0.61 6.67
N TYR A 192 6.11 -1.88 7.04
CA TYR A 192 6.78 -2.34 8.24
C TYR A 192 7.86 -3.33 7.89
N LEU A 193 9.04 -3.14 8.45
CA LEU A 193 10.09 -4.14 8.50
C LEU A 193 9.81 -5.09 9.67
N ILE A 194 9.65 -6.36 9.35
CA ILE A 194 9.68 -7.46 10.32
C ILE A 194 11.14 -7.90 10.43
N GLY A 195 11.68 -7.84 11.65
CA GLY A 195 13.06 -8.17 11.93
C GLY A 195 13.27 -8.69 13.35
N ASN A 196 14.52 -8.89 13.75
CA ASN A 196 14.89 -9.14 15.14
C ASN A 196 16.03 -8.19 15.54
N TYR A 197 15.92 -7.59 16.72
CA TYR A 197 17.00 -6.84 17.34
C TYR A 197 17.81 -7.80 18.22
N ASP A 198 19.14 -7.86 18.05
CA ASP A 198 19.97 -8.91 18.67
C ASP A 198 19.83 -9.01 20.19
N LYS A 199 19.50 -7.91 20.87
CA LYS A 199 19.25 -7.83 22.31
C LYS A 199 18.04 -8.68 22.78
N TYR A 200 17.15 -9.06 21.86
CA TYR A 200 15.94 -9.81 22.15
C TYR A 200 15.85 -11.06 21.24
N ASP A 201 15.05 -12.04 21.66
CA ASP A 201 14.87 -13.30 20.93
C ASP A 201 13.55 -13.36 20.12
N ASN A 202 12.73 -12.32 20.24
CA ASN A 202 11.44 -12.19 19.58
C ASN A 202 11.49 -11.26 18.37
N VAL A 203 10.40 -11.25 17.61
CA VAL A 203 10.21 -10.39 16.45
C VAL A 203 10.00 -8.95 16.89
N SER A 204 10.55 -8.05 16.08
CA SER A 204 10.44 -6.61 16.20
C SER A 204 9.87 -6.04 14.92
N HIS A 205 9.06 -4.99 15.05
CA HIS A 205 8.41 -4.33 13.94
C HIS A 205 8.86 -2.87 13.88
N TYR A 206 9.35 -2.45 12.71
CA TYR A 206 9.78 -1.07 12.49
C TYR A 206 9.01 -0.48 11.33
N ARG A 207 8.43 0.70 11.55
CA ARG A 207 7.79 1.47 10.49
C ARG A 207 8.85 2.03 9.56
N ILE A 208 8.83 1.65 8.29
CA ILE A 208 9.86 2.07 7.33
C ILE A 208 9.79 3.58 7.06
N ASP A 209 8.61 4.18 7.13
CA ASP A 209 8.45 5.64 7.05
C ASP A 209 9.13 6.39 8.21
N ARG A 210 9.48 5.71 9.31
CA ARG A 210 10.24 6.28 10.44
C ARG A 210 11.76 6.02 10.35
N MET A 211 12.24 5.33 9.32
CA MET A 211 13.64 4.94 9.17
C MET A 211 14.38 5.93 8.25
N THR A 212 15.46 6.54 8.74
CA THR A 212 16.38 7.36 7.94
C THR A 212 17.79 6.79 8.00
N SER A 213 18.62 7.15 7.04
CA SER A 213 20.02 6.70 6.97
C SER A 213 20.16 5.18 6.98
N VAL A 214 19.25 4.49 6.27
CA VAL A 214 19.23 3.03 6.18
C VAL A 214 20.43 2.55 5.38
N CYS A 215 21.25 1.67 5.96
CA CYS A 215 22.45 1.12 5.35
C CYS A 215 22.53 -0.39 5.60
N MET A 216 22.75 -1.18 4.55
CA MET A 216 23.07 -2.60 4.69
C MET A 216 24.48 -2.76 5.27
N LEU A 217 24.66 -3.72 6.18
CA LEU A 217 25.94 -4.05 6.80
C LEU A 217 26.51 -5.34 6.21
N ASP A 218 27.81 -5.56 6.30
CA ASP A 218 28.42 -6.81 5.81
C ASP A 218 28.19 -8.02 6.72
N GLU A 219 27.82 -7.78 7.98
CA GLU A 219 27.46 -8.83 8.93
C GLU A 219 26.25 -9.63 8.45
N ARG A 220 26.34 -10.96 8.54
CA ARG A 220 25.23 -11.86 8.25
C ARG A 220 24.14 -11.72 9.31
N ARG A 221 22.87 -11.70 8.87
CA ARG A 221 21.73 -11.66 9.79
C ARG A 221 21.55 -12.98 10.55
N LYS A 222 21.06 -12.88 11.78
CA LYS A 222 20.58 -14.00 12.61
C LYS A 222 19.56 -14.84 11.82
N PRO A 223 19.72 -16.19 11.73
CA PRO A 223 18.77 -17.04 11.03
C PRO A 223 17.35 -16.93 11.61
N VAL A 224 16.34 -17.05 10.74
CA VAL A 224 14.91 -17.00 11.11
C VAL A 224 14.58 -18.06 12.18
N SER A 225 15.16 -19.26 12.07
CA SER A 225 14.97 -20.37 13.01
C SER A 225 15.47 -20.09 14.44
N ALA A 226 16.34 -19.10 14.62
CA ALA A 226 16.83 -18.70 15.94
C ALA A 226 15.86 -17.72 16.66
N VAL A 227 14.86 -17.19 15.96
CA VAL A 227 13.87 -16.26 16.54
C VAL A 227 12.70 -17.07 17.09
N VAL A 228 12.35 -16.85 18.35
CA VAL A 228 11.36 -17.65 19.10
C VAL A 228 10.02 -17.73 18.37
N ASP A 229 9.53 -16.60 17.85
CA ASP A 229 8.23 -16.53 17.17
C ASP A 229 8.21 -17.31 15.84
N PHE A 230 9.37 -17.64 15.28
CA PHE A 230 9.51 -18.33 13.99
C PHE A 230 10.04 -19.77 14.11
N LYS A 231 10.32 -20.25 15.34
CA LYS A 231 10.86 -21.60 15.60
C LYS A 231 9.98 -22.73 15.04
N ASN A 232 8.66 -22.55 15.04
CA ASN A 232 7.68 -23.55 14.56
C ASN A 232 7.23 -23.30 13.11
N GLY A 233 8.02 -22.53 12.34
CA GLY A 233 7.69 -22.10 10.99
C GLY A 233 7.19 -20.65 10.97
N PHE A 234 7.68 -19.89 9.99
CA PHE A 234 7.25 -18.52 9.75
C PHE A 234 6.05 -18.51 8.79
N SER A 235 4.88 -18.12 9.29
CA SER A 235 3.72 -17.82 8.44
C SER A 235 3.41 -16.33 8.54
N LEU A 236 3.76 -15.60 7.49
CA LEU A 236 3.51 -14.16 7.40
C LEU A 236 2.02 -13.80 7.50
N PRO A 237 1.09 -14.49 6.80
CA PRO A 237 -0.34 -14.20 6.94
C PRO A 237 -0.84 -14.39 8.38
N LYS A 238 -0.42 -15.47 9.05
CA LYS A 238 -0.79 -15.74 10.43
C LYS A 238 -0.22 -14.69 11.38
N HIS A 239 1.04 -14.29 11.17
CA HIS A 239 1.68 -13.22 11.95
C HIS A 239 0.96 -11.88 11.77
N MET A 240 0.56 -11.53 10.55
CA MET A 240 -0.20 -10.30 10.30
C MET A 240 -1.59 -10.33 10.95
N ALA A 241 -2.29 -11.48 10.91
CA ALA A 241 -3.59 -11.64 11.55
C ALA A 241 -3.50 -11.52 13.09
N GLU A 242 -2.43 -12.03 13.69
CA GLU A 242 -2.21 -11.91 15.14
C GLU A 242 -1.76 -10.49 15.56
N HIS A 243 -1.17 -9.69 14.66
CA HIS A 243 -0.63 -8.35 14.93
C HIS A 243 -1.37 -7.25 14.16
N ILE A 244 -2.68 -7.14 14.38
CA ILE A 244 -3.60 -6.18 13.74
C ILE A 244 -3.06 -4.74 13.72
N TYR A 245 -2.54 -4.26 14.85
CA TYR A 245 -1.96 -2.91 14.98
C TYR A 245 -0.44 -2.86 14.79
N MET A 246 0.18 -3.98 14.39
CA MET A 246 1.63 -4.14 14.25
C MET A 246 2.41 -3.83 15.54
N PHE A 247 1.78 -3.97 16.71
CA PHE A 247 2.46 -3.86 17.98
C PHE A 247 3.39 -5.04 18.18
N SER A 248 4.61 -4.76 18.63
CA SER A 248 5.53 -5.81 19.08
C SER A 248 5.06 -6.40 20.40
N GLY A 249 5.39 -7.66 20.68
CA GLY A 249 4.99 -8.37 21.89
C GLY A 249 4.41 -9.75 21.60
N LYS A 250 4.09 -10.51 22.64
CA LYS A 250 3.59 -11.89 22.52
C LYS A 250 2.15 -11.95 22.01
N SER A 251 1.85 -12.96 21.20
CA SER A 251 0.48 -13.36 20.89
C SER A 251 -0.05 -14.27 22.00
N VAL A 252 -1.26 -14.00 22.45
CA VAL A 252 -1.97 -14.77 23.48
C VAL A 252 -3.30 -15.28 22.92
N SER A 253 -3.79 -16.39 23.48
CA SER A 253 -5.15 -16.85 23.21
C SER A 253 -6.10 -16.05 24.09
N VAL A 254 -7.01 -15.31 23.47
CA VAL A 254 -7.97 -14.46 24.14
C VAL A 254 -9.34 -15.11 24.05
N LYS A 255 -10.03 -15.25 25.19
CA LYS A 255 -11.45 -15.57 25.22
C LYS A 255 -12.22 -14.33 25.63
N MET A 256 -13.27 -14.02 24.89
CA MET A 256 -14.11 -12.85 25.13
C MET A 256 -15.57 -13.16 24.85
N VAL A 257 -16.47 -12.46 25.56
CA VAL A 257 -17.88 -12.41 25.21
C VAL A 257 -18.08 -11.19 24.32
N ALA A 258 -18.75 -11.38 23.18
CA ALA A 258 -19.08 -10.30 22.27
C ALA A 258 -20.58 -10.36 21.91
N LYS A 259 -21.20 -9.20 21.72
CA LYS A 259 -22.56 -9.13 21.18
C LYS A 259 -22.61 -9.68 19.75
N LYS A 260 -23.66 -10.44 19.39
CA LYS A 260 -23.79 -11.08 18.08
C LYS A 260 -23.75 -10.11 16.90
N HIS A 261 -24.25 -8.88 17.09
CA HIS A 261 -24.23 -7.86 16.03
C HIS A 261 -22.81 -7.44 15.63
N LEU A 262 -21.78 -7.73 16.45
CA LEU A 262 -20.37 -7.49 16.14
C LEU A 262 -19.72 -8.54 15.22
N MET A 263 -20.51 -9.48 14.66
CA MET A 263 -19.95 -10.54 13.82
C MET A 263 -19.18 -9.99 12.61
N ASN A 264 -19.67 -8.93 11.98
CA ASN A 264 -19.00 -8.31 10.83
C ASN A 264 -17.66 -7.72 11.25
N GLU A 265 -17.64 -6.99 12.37
CA GLU A 265 -16.44 -6.38 12.93
C GLU A 265 -15.42 -7.45 13.33
N LEU A 266 -15.84 -8.56 13.93
CA LEU A 266 -14.94 -9.67 14.21
C LEU A 266 -14.30 -10.23 12.94
N VAL A 267 -15.06 -10.36 11.86
CA VAL A 267 -14.55 -10.82 10.56
C VAL A 267 -13.61 -9.78 9.94
N ASP A 268 -13.92 -8.49 10.03
CA ASP A 268 -13.09 -7.42 9.48
C ASP A 268 -11.75 -7.31 10.21
N TRP A 269 -11.74 -7.51 11.53
CA TRP A 269 -10.54 -7.39 12.35
C TRP A 269 -9.69 -8.66 12.40
N PHE A 270 -10.31 -9.82 12.55
CA PHE A 270 -9.62 -11.10 12.79
C PHE A 270 -9.70 -12.05 11.61
N GLY A 271 -10.34 -11.65 10.51
CA GLY A 271 -10.65 -12.55 9.40
C GLY A 271 -11.61 -13.65 9.85
N LYS A 272 -11.49 -14.82 9.23
CA LYS A 272 -12.30 -16.00 9.60
C LYS A 272 -11.56 -16.98 10.53
N ASP A 273 -10.40 -16.59 11.06
CA ASP A 273 -9.54 -17.44 11.91
C ASP A 273 -9.76 -17.18 13.41
N PHE A 274 -11.04 -17.19 13.83
CA PHE A 274 -11.45 -17.20 15.24
C PHE A 274 -12.50 -18.29 15.46
N LYS A 275 -12.69 -18.69 16.71
CA LYS A 275 -13.62 -19.77 17.08
C LYS A 275 -14.76 -19.23 17.91
N ILE A 276 -15.98 -19.46 17.47
CA ILE A 276 -17.17 -19.32 18.30
C ILE A 276 -17.26 -20.59 19.15
N ARG A 277 -16.98 -20.47 20.45
CA ARG A 277 -16.98 -21.60 21.39
C ARG A 277 -18.37 -21.93 21.91
N ARG A 278 -19.20 -20.89 22.05
CA ARG A 278 -20.59 -21.01 22.50
C ARG A 278 -21.39 -19.83 22.00
N GLU A 279 -22.64 -20.07 21.68
CA GLU A 279 -23.62 -19.03 21.38
C GLU A 279 -24.65 -18.91 22.50
N PHE A 280 -25.09 -17.68 22.73
CA PHE A 280 -26.20 -17.32 23.60
C PHE A 280 -27.29 -16.64 22.74
N GLU A 281 -28.30 -16.02 23.35
CA GLU A 281 -29.36 -15.32 22.61
C GLU A 281 -28.79 -14.09 21.88
N ASP A 282 -28.20 -13.14 22.61
CA ASP A 282 -27.63 -11.89 22.05
C ASP A 282 -26.10 -11.84 22.04
N GLU A 283 -25.45 -12.89 22.54
CA GLU A 283 -24.01 -12.93 22.79
C GLU A 283 -23.37 -14.20 22.24
N MET A 284 -22.05 -14.16 22.12
CA MET A 284 -21.22 -15.28 21.75
C MET A 284 -19.91 -15.28 22.53
N LEU A 285 -19.48 -16.47 22.94
CA LEU A 285 -18.13 -16.69 23.46
C LEU A 285 -17.19 -16.94 22.30
N VAL A 286 -16.25 -16.04 22.09
CA VAL A 286 -15.28 -16.05 21.00
C VAL A 286 -13.89 -16.32 21.56
N GLU A 287 -13.12 -17.14 20.84
CA GLU A 287 -11.71 -17.38 21.10
C GLU A 287 -10.88 -17.00 19.88
N VAL A 288 -9.89 -16.13 20.09
CA VAL A 288 -9.01 -15.62 19.04
C VAL A 288 -7.57 -15.55 19.53
N LYS A 289 -6.61 -15.82 18.64
CA LYS A 289 -5.18 -15.63 18.94
C LYS A 289 -4.72 -14.28 18.41
N CYS A 290 -4.20 -13.43 19.28
CA CYS A 290 -3.81 -12.07 18.91
C CYS A 290 -2.76 -11.49 19.88
N ASN A 291 -2.10 -10.42 19.46
CA ASN A 291 -1.17 -9.67 20.30
C ASN A 291 -1.90 -9.04 21.50
N GLU A 292 -1.34 -9.22 22.69
CA GLU A 292 -1.97 -8.81 23.95
C GLU A 292 -2.25 -7.30 24.02
N ALA A 293 -1.27 -6.47 23.62
CA ALA A 293 -1.47 -5.02 23.58
C ALA A 293 -2.52 -4.64 22.53
N ALA A 294 -2.48 -5.26 21.35
CA ALA A 294 -3.47 -4.99 20.30
C ALA A 294 -4.90 -5.29 20.78
N MET A 295 -5.08 -6.41 21.48
CA MET A 295 -6.36 -6.78 22.06
C MET A 295 -6.82 -5.80 23.14
N ARG A 296 -5.93 -5.31 24.01
CA ARG A 296 -6.27 -4.26 24.98
C ARG A 296 -6.90 -3.05 24.30
N PHE A 297 -6.26 -2.52 23.25
CA PHE A 297 -6.79 -1.36 22.53
C PHE A 297 -8.10 -1.67 21.80
N TRP A 298 -8.20 -2.83 21.16
CA TRP A 298 -9.41 -3.26 20.46
C TRP A 298 -10.60 -3.44 21.43
N ALA A 299 -10.38 -4.10 22.56
CA ALA A 299 -11.41 -4.30 23.58
C ALA A 299 -11.90 -2.98 24.18
N LEU A 300 -11.00 -2.00 24.40
CA LEU A 300 -11.41 -0.66 24.86
C LEU A 300 -12.24 0.10 23.81
N GLN A 301 -11.94 -0.06 22.52
CA GLN A 301 -12.71 0.54 21.42
C GLN A 301 -14.15 0.00 21.36
N TYR A 302 -14.35 -1.30 21.63
CA TYR A 302 -15.65 -1.96 21.63
C TYR A 302 -16.19 -2.22 23.04
N GLY A 303 -15.67 -1.54 24.06
CA GLY A 303 -15.90 -1.83 25.48
C GLY A 303 -17.37 -2.00 25.90
N PRO A 304 -18.34 -1.25 25.36
CA PRO A 304 -19.76 -1.46 25.66
C PRO A 304 -20.35 -2.81 25.18
N TYR A 305 -19.67 -3.50 24.27
CA TYR A 305 -20.19 -4.66 23.54
C TYR A 305 -19.29 -5.91 23.64
N VAL A 306 -18.13 -5.78 24.27
CA VAL A 306 -17.11 -6.82 24.38
C VAL A 306 -16.57 -6.87 25.81
N GLU A 307 -16.48 -8.08 26.35
CA GLU A 307 -15.81 -8.36 27.63
C GLU A 307 -14.72 -9.42 27.44
N VAL A 308 -13.46 -9.08 27.74
CA VAL A 308 -12.35 -10.03 27.75
C VAL A 308 -12.38 -10.86 29.04
N LEU A 309 -12.39 -12.18 28.91
CA LEU A 309 -12.41 -13.13 30.02
C LEU A 309 -11.03 -13.71 30.32
N GLU A 310 -10.28 -14.06 29.28
CA GLU A 310 -8.94 -14.65 29.37
C GLU A 310 -7.98 -13.99 28.36
N PRO A 311 -6.67 -13.86 28.68
CA PRO A 311 -6.06 -14.25 29.95
C PRO A 311 -6.42 -13.28 31.09
N PRO A 312 -6.45 -13.74 32.37
CA PRO A 312 -6.81 -12.90 33.52
C PRO A 312 -5.96 -11.62 33.63
N GLU A 313 -4.67 -11.71 33.29
CA GLU A 313 -3.76 -10.57 33.32
C GLU A 313 -4.20 -9.47 32.35
N LEU A 314 -4.63 -9.84 31.13
CA LEU A 314 -5.15 -8.87 30.15
C LEU A 314 -6.47 -8.25 30.62
N ARG A 315 -7.35 -9.07 31.20
CA ARG A 315 -8.62 -8.61 31.77
C ARG A 315 -8.39 -7.55 32.86
N GLU A 316 -7.45 -7.79 33.78
CA GLU A 316 -7.12 -6.85 34.84
C GLU A 316 -6.56 -5.52 34.28
N VAL A 317 -5.66 -5.58 33.30
CA VAL A 317 -5.13 -4.39 32.64
C VAL A 317 -6.25 -3.58 31.95
N ILE A 318 -7.23 -4.24 31.32
CA ILE A 318 -8.39 -3.56 30.73
C ILE A 318 -9.25 -2.93 31.83
N ARG A 319 -9.51 -3.64 32.93
CA ARG A 319 -10.29 -3.14 34.07
C ARG A 319 -9.68 -1.87 34.68
N GLU A 320 -8.37 -1.86 34.88
CA GLU A 320 -7.63 -0.68 35.34
C GLU A 320 -7.74 0.47 34.34
N SER A 321 -7.58 0.19 33.04
CA SER A 321 -7.71 1.20 31.99
C SER A 321 -9.10 1.85 31.96
N VAL A 322 -10.16 1.04 32.09
CA VAL A 322 -11.54 1.54 32.13
C VAL A 322 -11.79 2.37 33.38
N LYS A 323 -11.23 1.98 34.53
CA LYS A 323 -11.31 2.77 35.76
C LYS A 323 -10.64 4.14 35.60
N GLU A 324 -9.40 4.19 35.08
CA GLU A 324 -8.70 5.44 34.80
C GLU A 324 -9.45 6.32 33.78
N MET A 325 -10.07 5.69 32.76
CA MET A 325 -10.91 6.40 31.80
C MET A 325 -12.12 7.00 32.49
N TRP A 326 -12.84 6.22 33.31
CA TRP A 326 -14.00 6.67 34.05
C TRP A 326 -13.66 7.83 34.99
N GLU A 327 -12.57 7.74 35.75
CA GLU A 327 -12.10 8.80 36.66
C GLU A 327 -11.95 10.15 35.94
N LYS A 328 -11.37 10.16 34.73
CA LYS A 328 -11.21 11.39 33.91
C LYS A 328 -12.51 12.07 33.51
N TYR A 329 -13.60 11.33 33.38
CA TYR A 329 -14.91 11.86 33.03
C TYR A 329 -15.83 12.02 34.25
N ASN A 330 -15.47 11.42 35.39
CA ASN A 330 -16.23 11.46 36.63
C ASN A 330 -15.79 12.61 37.56
N GLU A 331 -14.60 13.18 37.36
CA GLU A 331 -14.27 14.47 37.96
C GLU A 331 -15.07 15.58 37.26
N ALA A 332 -16.07 16.10 37.96
CA ALA A 332 -16.71 17.35 37.59
C ALA A 332 -15.65 18.47 37.59
N ASN A 333 -15.39 19.07 36.44
CA ASN A 333 -14.81 20.40 36.37
C ASN A 333 -15.67 21.41 37.14
#